data_AF-A0A1Y3QYH1-F1
#
_entry.id   AF-A0A1Y3QYH1-F1
#
_cell.length_a   1.000
_cell.length_b   1.000
_cell.length_c   1.000
_cell.angle_alpha   90.00
_cell.angle_beta   90.00
_cell.angle_gamma   90.00
#
_symmetry.space_group_name_H-M   'P 1'
#
loop_
_entity.id
_entity.type
_entity.pdbx_description
1 polymer ?
#
loop_
_entity_poly.entity_id
_entity_poly.type
_entity_poly.pdbx_seq_one_letter_code
_entity_poly.pdbx_strand_id
1 'polypeptide(L)'
;MNPDLWNPEAWLQVLQDHWVVAVVALVVIFIVLKLVKTVLKWALVIVIVLGVLAYGGYSVTDLTETLKREAISVMTAGAEDAKYRETGGGAFEITASDLKLTGEAGSDRVRVAYRGIPLGSWPMDDVIREFVERARASGS
;
A
#
# COMPACT_ATOMS: atom_id res chain seq x y z
N MET A 1 -7.92 44.85 8.70
CA MET A 1 -6.49 44.59 8.41
C MET A 1 -5.71 45.80 8.87
N ASN A 2 -4.90 45.69 9.93
CA ASN A 2 -3.97 46.77 10.33
C ASN A 2 -2.80 46.79 9.33
N PRO A 3 -2.54 47.92 8.64
CA PRO A 3 -1.43 48.06 7.70
C PRO A 3 -0.05 48.22 8.37
N ASP A 4 0.01 48.27 9.71
CA ASP A 4 1.23 48.62 10.48
C ASP A 4 2.23 47.48 10.67
N LEU A 5 1.98 46.29 10.09
CA LEU A 5 2.86 45.11 10.21
C LEU A 5 4.25 45.31 9.58
N TRP A 6 4.49 46.43 8.88
CA TRP A 6 5.78 46.76 8.28
C TRP A 6 6.53 47.88 9.03
N ASN A 7 5.94 48.46 10.09
CA ASN A 7 6.62 49.48 10.92
C ASN A 7 7.56 48.80 11.94
N PRO A 8 8.88 49.06 11.91
CA PRO A 8 9.83 48.47 12.87
C PRO A 8 9.51 48.78 14.33
N GLU A 9 8.86 49.91 14.62
CA GLU A 9 8.45 50.29 15.99
C GLU A 9 7.33 49.38 16.52
N ALA A 10 6.40 48.97 15.65
CA ALA A 10 5.32 48.05 16.00
C ALA A 10 5.84 46.64 16.35
N TRP A 11 6.90 46.19 15.66
CA TRP A 11 7.59 44.93 16.00
C TRP A 11 8.30 45.00 17.35
N LEU A 12 8.91 46.15 17.67
CA LEU A 12 9.55 46.36 18.97
C LEU A 12 8.52 46.32 20.10
N GLN A 13 7.35 46.92 19.89
CA GLN A 13 6.27 46.94 20.86
C GLN A 13 5.66 45.55 21.10
N VAL A 14 5.45 44.75 20.04
CA VAL A 14 4.99 43.35 20.18
C VAL A 14 6.00 42.49 20.93
N LEU A 15 7.31 42.71 20.73
CA LEU A 15 8.34 41.98 21.46
C LEU A 15 8.37 42.35 22.95
N GLN A 16 8.03 43.59 23.28
CA GLN A 16 8.02 44.09 24.66
C GLN A 16 6.73 43.74 25.41
N ASP A 17 5.57 43.98 24.82
CA ASP A 17 4.26 43.74 25.43
C ASP A 17 3.82 42.26 25.34
N HIS A 18 4.24 41.55 24.28
CA HIS A 18 3.75 40.22 23.94
C HIS A 18 4.87 39.27 23.49
N TRP A 19 5.98 39.24 24.23
CA TRP A 19 7.14 38.37 23.95
C TRP A 19 6.78 36.89 23.73
N VAL A 20 5.74 36.38 24.41
CA VAL A 20 5.24 35.01 24.25
C VAL A 20 4.73 34.76 22.82
N VAL A 21 4.02 35.72 22.23
CA VAL A 21 3.50 35.62 20.86
C VAL A 21 4.64 35.55 19.86
N ALA A 22 5.71 36.33 20.09
CA ALA A 22 6.92 36.29 19.25
C ALA A 22 7.61 34.91 19.30
N VAL A 23 7.71 34.30 20.49
CA VAL A 23 8.28 32.94 20.65
C VAL A 23 7.42 31.89 19.93
N VAL A 24 6.09 31.96 20.05
CA VAL A 24 5.19 31.03 19.37
C VAL A 24 5.30 31.16 17.85
N ALA A 25 5.38 32.39 17.32
CA ALA A 25 5.58 32.62 15.89
C ALA A 25 6.90 32.01 15.38
N LEU A 26 7.99 32.13 16.16
CA LEU A 26 9.26 31.47 15.84
C LEU A 26 9.16 29.94 15.82
N VAL A 27 8.42 29.35 16.77
CA VAL A 27 8.17 27.90 16.80
C VAL A 27 7.39 27.47 15.55
N VAL A 28 6.36 28.22 15.16
CA VAL A 28 5.59 27.95 13.93
C VAL A 28 6.50 28.00 12.70
N ILE A 29 7.33 29.05 12.56
CA ILE A 29 8.31 29.15 11.47
C ILE A 29 9.24 27.94 11.48
N PHE A 30 9.72 27.50 12.65
CA PHE A 30 10.59 26.33 12.75
C PHE A 30 9.90 25.04 12.31
N ILE A 31 8.61 24.87 12.63
CA ILE A 31 7.79 23.75 12.14
C ILE A 31 7.66 23.81 10.62
N VAL A 32 7.37 24.99 10.05
CA VAL A 32 7.30 25.15 8.58
C VAL A 32 8.65 24.80 7.94
N LEU A 33 9.77 25.26 8.48
CA LEU A 33 11.10 24.92 7.96
C LEU A 33 11.40 23.42 7.99
N LYS A 34 10.96 22.72 9.06
CA LYS A 34 11.02 21.26 9.13
C LYS A 34 10.12 20.60 8.10
N LEU A 35 8.89 21.09 7.91
CA LEU A 35 7.97 20.60 6.88
C LEU A 35 8.56 20.78 5.48
N VAL A 36 9.14 21.95 5.16
CA VAL A 36 9.77 22.21 3.86
C VAL A 36 10.89 21.21 3.59
N LYS A 37 11.78 20.96 4.56
CA LYS A 37 12.82 19.94 4.42
C LYS A 37 12.24 18.53 4.22
N THR A 38 11.17 18.20 4.94
CA THR A 38 10.45 16.94 4.79
C THR A 38 9.85 16.80 3.38
N VAL A 39 9.08 17.78 2.93
CA VAL A 39 8.44 17.79 1.62
C VAL A 39 9.48 17.76 0.51
N LEU A 40 10.62 18.45 0.66
CA LEU A 40 11.70 18.43 -0.34
C LEU A 40 12.34 17.04 -0.47
N LYS A 41 12.56 16.35 0.66
CA LYS A 41 13.05 14.97 0.66
C LYS A 41 12.06 14.03 -0.03
N TRP A 42 10.77 14.15 0.27
CA TRP A 42 9.72 13.34 -0.36
C TRP A 42 9.48 13.70 -1.82
N ALA A 43 9.67 14.96 -2.22
CA ALA A 43 9.54 15.40 -3.61
C ALA A 43 10.56 14.70 -4.52
N LEU A 44 11.82 14.55 -4.08
CA LEU A 44 12.82 13.78 -4.82
C LEU A 44 12.41 12.31 -4.96
N VAL A 45 11.86 11.71 -3.90
CA VAL A 45 11.34 10.33 -3.95
C VAL A 45 10.20 10.22 -4.95
N ILE A 46 9.26 11.16 -4.96
CA ILE A 46 8.14 11.18 -5.92
C ILE A 46 8.67 11.33 -7.35
N VAL A 47 9.65 12.21 -7.58
CA VAL A 47 10.28 12.38 -8.90
C VAL A 47 10.97 11.10 -9.34
N ILE A 48 11.68 10.39 -8.45
CA ILE A 48 12.30 9.10 -8.76
C ILE A 48 11.23 8.05 -9.05
N VAL A 49 10.14 8.00 -8.27
CA VAL A 49 9.03 7.07 -8.52
C VAL A 49 8.38 7.35 -9.88
N LEU A 50 8.08 8.61 -10.20
CA LEU A 50 7.57 9.02 -11.51
C LEU A 50 8.56 8.71 -12.63
N GLY A 51 9.86 8.92 -12.38
CA GLY A 51 10.94 8.59 -13.30
C GLY A 51 11.06 7.10 -13.55
N VAL A 52 10.93 6.26 -12.52
CA VAL A 52 10.88 4.79 -12.66
C VAL A 52 9.61 4.34 -13.38
N LEU A 53 8.47 4.98 -13.15
CA LEU A 53 7.24 4.68 -13.88
C LEU A 53 7.33 5.08 -15.37
N ALA A 54 7.96 6.21 -15.67
CA ALA A 54 8.12 6.72 -17.04
C ALA A 54 9.25 6.04 -17.82
N TYR A 55 10.41 5.80 -17.17
CA TYR A 55 11.54 5.05 -17.73
C TYR A 55 11.26 3.55 -17.75
N GLY A 56 10.36 3.10 -16.86
CA GLY A 56 9.98 1.73 -16.63
C GLY A 56 9.83 0.94 -17.91
N GLY A 57 9.03 1.42 -18.89
CA GLY A 57 8.94 0.86 -20.25
C GLY A 57 8.69 -0.66 -20.37
N TYR A 58 8.66 -1.38 -19.24
CA TYR A 58 8.49 -2.79 -19.04
C TYR A 58 7.04 -2.93 -18.65
N SER A 59 6.30 -3.53 -19.56
CA SER A 59 5.02 -4.16 -19.33
C SER A 59 5.05 -4.90 -17.99
N VAL A 60 4.64 -4.25 -16.89
CA VAL A 60 4.29 -4.93 -15.63
C VAL A 60 3.26 -6.02 -15.96
N THR A 61 2.47 -5.79 -17.01
CA THR A 61 1.64 -6.75 -17.74
C THR A 61 2.34 -8.04 -18.14
N ASP A 62 3.48 -8.05 -18.84
CA ASP A 62 4.11 -9.30 -19.33
C ASP A 62 4.63 -10.19 -18.18
N LEU A 63 5.24 -9.56 -17.16
CA LEU A 63 5.73 -10.29 -15.99
C LEU A 63 4.56 -10.82 -15.14
N THR A 64 3.52 -10.00 -14.97
CA THR A 64 2.30 -10.40 -14.25
C THR A 64 1.53 -11.48 -15.00
N GLU A 65 1.48 -11.44 -16.32
CA GLU A 65 0.82 -12.47 -17.15
C GLU A 65 1.55 -13.80 -17.07
N THR A 66 2.89 -13.79 -17.11
CA THR A 66 3.70 -15.00 -16.95
C THR A 66 3.50 -15.62 -15.56
N LEU A 67 3.57 -14.81 -14.50
CA LEU A 67 3.32 -15.27 -13.13
C LEU A 67 1.87 -15.73 -12.91
N LYS A 68 0.90 -15.08 -13.56
CA LYS A 68 -0.51 -15.49 -13.53
C LYS A 68 -0.73 -16.84 -14.20
N ARG A 69 -0.12 -17.08 -15.37
CA ARG A 69 -0.19 -18.37 -16.06
C ARG A 69 0.42 -19.49 -15.22
N GLU A 70 1.56 -19.21 -14.60
CA GLU A 70 2.25 -20.19 -13.76
C GLU A 70 1.47 -20.47 -12.46
N ALA A 71 0.87 -19.45 -11.85
CA ALA A 71 -0.03 -19.63 -10.70
C ALA A 71 -1.26 -20.49 -11.06
N ILE A 72 -1.89 -20.29 -12.23
CA ILE A 72 -3.03 -21.12 -12.69
C ILE A 72 -2.59 -22.57 -12.93
N SER A 73 -1.41 -22.77 -13.51
CA SER A 73 -0.83 -24.11 -13.70
C SER A 73 -0.64 -24.83 -12.36
N VAL A 74 -0.10 -24.15 -11.36
CA VAL A 74 0.09 -24.69 -10.01
C VAL A 74 -1.24 -24.89 -9.27
N MET A 75 -2.25 -24.04 -9.44
CA MET A 75 -3.60 -24.30 -8.91
C MET A 75 -4.20 -25.58 -9.50
N THR A 76 -3.96 -25.84 -10.78
CA THR A 76 -4.47 -27.03 -11.47
C THR A 76 -3.71 -28.29 -11.04
N ALA A 77 -2.39 -28.22 -10.95
CA ALA A 77 -1.52 -29.35 -10.62
C ALA A 77 -1.38 -29.63 -9.11
N GLY A 78 -1.38 -28.59 -8.28
CA GLY A 78 -1.08 -28.63 -6.85
C GLY A 78 -2.32 -28.61 -5.94
N ALA A 79 -3.52 -28.81 -6.48
CA ALA A 79 -4.74 -28.88 -5.70
C ALA A 79 -4.74 -30.04 -4.68
N GLU A 80 -3.99 -31.11 -4.94
CA GLU A 80 -3.88 -32.26 -4.06
C GLU A 80 -3.06 -31.97 -2.79
N ASP A 81 -2.07 -31.08 -2.87
CA ASP A 81 -1.21 -30.65 -1.75
C ASP A 81 -1.68 -29.36 -1.07
N ALA A 82 -2.88 -28.88 -1.42
CA ALA A 82 -3.40 -27.63 -0.90
C ALA A 82 -3.80 -27.77 0.59
N LYS A 83 -3.23 -26.91 1.42
CA LYS A 83 -3.55 -26.80 2.85
C LYS A 83 -4.50 -25.66 3.09
N TYR A 84 -5.71 -25.97 3.54
CA TYR A 84 -6.69 -25.01 4.01
C TYR A 84 -6.46 -24.64 5.47
N ARG A 85 -6.49 -23.35 5.79
CA ARG A 85 -6.47 -22.80 7.14
C ARG A 85 -7.57 -21.77 7.28
N GLU A 86 -8.41 -21.93 8.30
CA GLU A 86 -9.39 -20.92 8.67
C GLU A 86 -8.73 -19.89 9.60
N THR A 87 -8.84 -18.61 9.26
CA THR A 87 -8.16 -17.51 9.96
C THR A 87 -9.11 -16.79 10.93
N GLY A 88 -10.32 -17.31 11.11
CA GLY A 88 -11.36 -16.77 11.99
C GLY A 88 -12.18 -15.64 11.34
N GLY A 89 -13.39 -15.42 11.84
CA GLY A 89 -14.29 -14.37 11.33
C GLY A 89 -14.81 -14.58 9.90
N GLY A 90 -14.75 -15.82 9.38
CA GLY A 90 -15.09 -16.14 8.00
C GLY A 90 -13.94 -15.95 7.01
N ALA A 91 -12.76 -15.51 7.43
CA ALA A 91 -11.58 -15.44 6.58
C ALA A 91 -10.89 -16.81 6.48
N PHE A 92 -10.41 -17.14 5.28
CA PHE A 92 -9.67 -18.37 5.01
C PHE A 92 -8.40 -18.12 4.21
N GLU A 93 -7.42 -18.99 4.42
CA GLU A 93 -6.14 -19.01 3.73
C GLU A 93 -5.89 -20.41 3.18
N ILE A 94 -5.58 -20.49 1.89
CA ILE A 94 -5.18 -21.72 1.22
C ILE A 94 -3.74 -21.57 0.77
N THR A 95 -2.89 -22.51 1.13
CA THR A 95 -1.49 -22.56 0.71
C THR A 95 -1.24 -23.83 -0.08
N ALA A 96 -0.74 -23.72 -1.30
CA ALA A 96 -0.37 -24.86 -2.15
C ALA A 96 0.99 -24.59 -2.80
N SER A 97 2.01 -25.37 -2.42
CA SER A 97 3.40 -25.17 -2.86
C SER A 97 3.89 -23.73 -2.64
N ASP A 98 4.03 -22.94 -3.71
CA ASP A 98 4.46 -21.53 -3.70
C ASP A 98 3.30 -20.53 -3.78
N LEU A 99 2.06 -21.02 -3.82
CA LEU A 99 0.86 -20.23 -3.98
C LEU A 99 0.18 -20.01 -2.63
N LYS A 100 -0.17 -18.76 -2.35
CA LYS A 100 -0.98 -18.36 -1.20
C LYS A 100 -2.23 -17.65 -1.69
N LEU A 101 -3.37 -18.17 -1.32
CA LEU A 101 -4.68 -17.61 -1.62
C LEU A 101 -5.37 -17.23 -0.32
N THR A 102 -5.91 -16.01 -0.24
CA THR A 102 -6.70 -15.57 0.91
C THR A 102 -8.06 -15.07 0.45
N GLY A 103 -9.10 -15.41 1.19
CA GLY A 103 -10.47 -15.04 0.86
C GLY A 103 -11.32 -14.89 2.12
N GLU A 104 -12.50 -14.31 1.94
CA GLU A 104 -13.52 -14.18 2.98
C GLU A 104 -14.77 -14.96 2.55
N ALA A 105 -15.46 -15.56 3.51
CA ALA A 105 -16.68 -16.31 3.28
C ALA A 105 -17.77 -15.38 2.71
N GLY A 106 -18.26 -15.72 1.52
CA GLY A 106 -19.24 -14.92 0.78
C GLY A 106 -18.64 -13.81 -0.10
N SER A 107 -17.31 -13.68 -0.14
CA SER A 107 -16.64 -12.78 -1.09
C SER A 107 -16.62 -13.38 -2.50
N ASP A 108 -16.93 -12.55 -3.49
CA ASP A 108 -16.81 -12.84 -4.92
C ASP A 108 -15.36 -12.67 -5.42
N ARG A 109 -14.43 -12.30 -4.53
CA ARG A 109 -13.02 -12.09 -4.84
C ARG A 109 -12.09 -12.73 -3.83
N VAL A 110 -10.94 -13.16 -4.32
CA VAL A 110 -9.83 -13.70 -3.53
C VAL A 110 -8.56 -12.92 -3.82
N ARG A 111 -7.63 -12.87 -2.87
CA ARG A 111 -6.28 -12.36 -3.10
C ARG A 111 -5.35 -13.52 -3.37
N VAL A 112 -4.55 -13.38 -4.41
CA VAL A 112 -3.60 -14.41 -4.84
C VAL A 112 -2.19 -13.85 -4.74
N ALA A 113 -1.31 -14.61 -4.12
CA ALA A 113 0.11 -14.37 -4.07
C ALA A 113 0.84 -15.63 -4.56
N TYR A 114 1.85 -15.46 -5.39
CA TYR A 114 2.67 -16.56 -5.90
C TYR A 114 4.14 -16.25 -5.64
N ARG A 115 4.87 -17.17 -5.01
CA ARG A 115 6.28 -16.99 -4.58
C ARG A 115 6.53 -15.72 -3.75
N GLY A 116 5.54 -15.35 -2.92
CA GLY A 116 5.59 -14.14 -2.10
C GLY A 116 5.29 -12.83 -2.85
N ILE A 117 5.01 -12.87 -4.16
CA ILE A 117 4.61 -11.71 -4.95
C ILE A 117 3.07 -11.62 -4.97
N PRO A 118 2.45 -10.55 -4.44
CA PRO A 118 1.01 -10.37 -4.52
C PRO A 118 0.58 -10.08 -5.97
N LEU A 119 -0.17 -11.00 -6.57
CA LEU A 119 -0.71 -10.88 -7.93
C LEU A 119 -2.04 -10.08 -7.98
N GLY A 120 -2.51 -9.61 -6.82
CA GLY A 120 -3.71 -8.79 -6.68
C GLY A 120 -4.95 -9.58 -6.27
N SER A 121 -6.11 -8.93 -6.41
CA SER A 121 -7.41 -9.53 -6.12
C SER A 121 -8.07 -10.01 -7.40
N TRP A 122 -8.36 -11.30 -7.48
CA TRP A 122 -8.98 -11.95 -8.63
C TRP A 122 -10.43 -12.33 -8.32
N PRO A 123 -11.34 -12.27 -9.29
CA PRO A 123 -12.71 -12.75 -9.12
C PRO A 123 -12.74 -14.27 -8.89
N MET A 124 -13.74 -14.75 -8.16
CA MET A 124 -13.96 -16.17 -7.85
C MET A 124 -14.52 -16.92 -9.07
N ASP A 125 -13.70 -16.99 -10.11
CA ASP A 125 -13.96 -17.72 -11.35
C ASP A 125 -14.01 -19.23 -11.09
N ASP A 126 -14.58 -19.99 -12.03
CA ASP A 126 -14.83 -21.43 -11.87
C ASP A 126 -13.57 -22.22 -11.46
N VAL A 127 -12.41 -21.87 -12.03
CA VAL A 127 -11.11 -22.50 -11.70
C VAL A 127 -10.71 -22.25 -10.24
N ILE A 128 -10.89 -21.04 -9.74
CA ILE A 128 -10.54 -20.68 -8.36
C ILE A 128 -11.53 -21.33 -7.40
N ARG A 129 -12.81 -21.35 -7.74
CA ARG A 129 -13.84 -22.00 -6.95
C ARG A 129 -13.55 -23.48 -6.78
N GLU A 130 -13.23 -24.16 -7.88
CA GLU A 130 -12.88 -25.58 -7.86
C GLU A 130 -11.62 -25.84 -7.03
N PHE A 131 -10.61 -24.96 -7.12
CA PHE A 131 -9.40 -25.04 -6.30
C PHE A 131 -9.70 -24.87 -4.80
N VAL A 132 -10.55 -23.90 -4.44
CA VAL A 132 -10.97 -23.66 -3.04
C VAL A 132 -11.78 -24.84 -2.50
N GLU A 133 -12.70 -25.39 -3.30
CA GLU A 133 -13.50 -26.55 -2.94
C GLU A 133 -12.64 -27.80 -2.73
N ARG A 134 -11.69 -28.06 -3.66
CA ARG A 134 -10.73 -29.17 -3.52
C ARG A 134 -9.84 -29.01 -2.30
N ALA A 135 -9.27 -27.81 -2.07
CA ALA A 135 -8.45 -27.52 -0.90
C ALA A 135 -9.22 -27.67 0.43
N ARG A 136 -10.52 -27.37 0.42
CA ARG A 136 -11.40 -27.56 1.58
C ARG A 136 -11.69 -29.05 1.83
N ALA A 137 -11.86 -29.84 0.76
CA ALA A 137 -12.10 -31.28 0.84
C ALA A 137 -10.84 -32.07 1.26
N SER A 138 -9.64 -31.61 0.91
CA SER A 138 -8.38 -32.21 1.36
C SER A 138 -7.95 -31.78 2.77
N GLY A 139 -8.51 -30.67 3.28
CA GLY A 139 -8.27 -30.14 4.62
C GLY A 139 -9.22 -30.64 5.73
N SER A 140 -10.16 -31.54 5.40
CA SER A 140 -11.10 -32.18 6.36
C SER A 140 -10.62 -33.55 6.82
#